data_AF-A0A8J3CGG2-F1
#
_entry.id   AF-A0A8J3CGG2-F1
#
_cell.length_a   1.000
_cell.length_b   1.000
_cell.length_c   1.000
_cell.angle_alpha   90.00
_cell.angle_beta   90.00
_cell.angle_gamma   90.00
#
_symmetry.space_group_name_H-M   'P 1'
#
loop_
_entity.id
_entity.type
_entity.pdbx_description
1 polymer ?
#
loop_
_entity_poly.entity_id
_entity_poly.type
_entity_poly.pdbx_seq_one_letter_code
_entity_poly.pdbx_strand_id
1 'polypeptide(L)' 'MLFDADDTLFHFDAFAGLQRMMTGFSVTFTQADFAQYQQVNQPLWVDCQNGIISARELQVR' A
#
# COMPACT_ATOMS: atom_id res chain seq x y z
N MET A 1 -20.63 0.08 4.71
CA MET A 1 -20.00 -1.01 3.94
C MET A 1 -18.93 -0.35 3.09
N LEU A 2 -17.68 -0.37 3.54
CA LEU A 2 -16.54 -0.07 2.67
C LEU A 2 -16.28 -1.38 1.94
N PHE A 3 -16.58 -1.41 0.65
CA PHE A 3 -16.34 -2.60 -0.15
C PHE A 3 -14.82 -2.76 -0.27
N ASP A 4 -14.30 -3.83 0.32
CA ASP A 4 -12.94 -4.28 0.08
C ASP A 4 -12.89 -4.75 -1.39
N ALA A 5 -12.40 -3.87 -2.26
CA ALA A 5 -12.38 -4.10 -3.69
C ALA A 5 -11.35 -5.20 -4.07
N ASP A 6 -10.43 -5.52 -3.16
CA ASP A 6 -9.33 -6.45 -3.38
C ASP A 6 -9.77 -7.92 -3.48
N ASP A 7 -10.97 -8.28 -3.00
CA ASP A 7 -11.49 -9.65 -3.12
C ASP A 7 -12.80 -9.79 -3.94
N THR A 8 -13.34 -8.72 -4.52
CA THR A 8 -14.65 -8.80 -5.23
C THR A 8 -14.77 -8.08 -6.58
N LEU A 9 -13.87 -7.16 -6.97
CA LEU A 9 -13.96 -6.50 -8.29
C LEU A 9 -12.62 -6.23 -8.99
N PHE A 10 -11.51 -6.08 -8.26
CA PHE A 10 -10.17 -5.89 -8.86
C PHE A 10 -9.11 -6.60 -8.01
N HIS A 11 -8.33 -7.48 -8.62
CA HIS A 11 -7.10 -7.97 -7.98
C HIS A 11 -5.99 -6.94 -8.21
N PHE A 12 -5.66 -6.16 -7.18
CA PHE A 12 -4.53 -5.24 -7.23
C PHE A 12 -3.27 -5.92 -6.66
N ASP A 13 -2.36 -6.32 -7.55
CA ASP A 13 -1.05 -6.82 -7.13
C ASP A 13 -0.15 -5.64 -6.70
N ALA A 14 -0.25 -5.28 -5.42
CA ALA A 14 0.51 -4.19 -4.83
C ALA A 14 2.02 -4.40 -4.92
N PHE A 15 2.51 -5.65 -4.84
CA PHE A 15 3.93 -5.95 -4.93
C PHE A 15 4.46 -5.66 -6.34
N ALA A 16 3.79 -6.19 -7.36
CA ALA A 16 4.16 -5.93 -8.76
C ALA A 16 4.06 -4.44 -9.11
N GLY A 17 3.06 -3.74 -8.58
CA GLY A 17 2.92 -2.29 -8.73
C GLY A 17 4.11 -1.51 -8.15
N LEU A 18 4.46 -1.80 -6.90
CA LEU A 18 5.59 -1.14 -6.22
C LEU A 18 6.93 -1.48 -6.87
N GLN A 19 7.14 -2.75 -7.26
CA GLN A 19 8.37 -3.15 -7.93
C GLN A 19 8.59 -2.40 -9.25
N ARG A 20 7.53 -2.23 -10.06
CA ARG A 20 7.59 -1.45 -11.30
C ARG A 20 7.87 0.03 -11.03
N MET A 21 7.22 0.61 -10.02
CA MET A 21 7.44 2.01 -9.64
C MET A 21 8.89 2.25 -9.19
N MET A 22 9.44 1.38 -8.33
CA MET A 22 10.80 1.48 -7.80
C MET A 22 11.88 1.25 -8.86
N THR A 23 11.57 0.47 -9.90
CA THR A 23 12.47 0.29 -11.06
C THR A 23 12.78 1.63 -11.75
N GLY A 24 11.82 2.55 -11.82
CA GLY A 24 12.03 3.91 -12.36
C GLY A 24 13.03 4.75 -11.57
N PHE A 25 13.28 4.37 -10.31
CA PHE A 25 14.27 4.99 -9.43
C PHE A 25 15.57 4.17 -9.33
N SER A 26 15.76 3.15 -10.18
CA SER A 26 16.89 2.21 -10.12
C SER A 26 17.00 1.47 -8.77
N VAL A 27 15.87 1.28 -8.08
CA VAL A 27 15.79 0.55 -6.81
C VAL A 27 15.26 -0.86 -7.07
N THR A 28 16.04 -1.88 -6.71
CA THR A 28 15.59 -3.27 -6.70
C THR A 28 14.69 -3.48 -5.50
N PHE A 29 13.38 -3.47 -5.71
CA PHE A 29 12.39 -3.73 -4.67
C PHE A 29 12.18 -5.24 -4.50
N THR A 30 12.55 -5.76 -3.33
CA THR A 30 12.51 -7.19 -3.01
C THR A 30 11.28 -7.56 -2.19
N GLN A 31 11.04 -8.87 -2.03
CA GLN A 31 9.99 -9.38 -1.15
C GLN A 31 10.19 -8.96 0.31
N ALA A 32 11.44 -8.84 0.76
CA ALA A 32 11.77 -8.40 2.12
C ALA A 32 11.40 -6.93 2.31
N ASP A 33 11.72 -6.07 1.34
CA ASP A 33 11.33 -4.65 1.36
C ASP A 33 9.81 -4.51 1.38
N PHE A 34 9.11 -5.35 0.61
CA PHE A 34 7.65 -5.38 0.62
C PHE A 34 7.08 -5.79 1.97
N ALA A 35 7.65 -6.82 2.62
CA ALA A 35 7.22 -7.24 3.95
C ALA A 35 7.41 -6.13 4.99
N GLN A 36 8.54 -5.41 4.95
CA GLN A 36 8.79 -4.26 5.82
C GLN A 36 7.84 -3.09 5.53
N TYR A 37 7.63 -2.79 4.24
CA TYR A 37 6.67 -1.77 3.82
C TYR A 37 5.25 -2.09 4.32
N GLN A 38 4.81 -3.34 4.20
CA GLN A 38 3.47 -3.77 4.62
C GLN A 38 3.24 -3.60 6.13
N GLN A 39 4.27 -3.79 6.96
CA GLN A 39 4.17 -3.58 8.42
C GLN A 39 3.81 -2.14 8.79
N VAL A 40 4.16 -1.17 7.94
CA VAL A 40 3.84 0.25 8.15
C VAL A 40 2.61 0.67 7.35
N ASN A 41 2.50 0.24 6.09
CA ASN A 41 1.43 0.68 5.21
C ASN A 41 0.05 0.15 5.65
N GLN A 42 -0.07 -1.14 5.98
CA GLN A 42 -1.36 -1.73 6.38
C GLN A 42 -2.03 -0.99 7.56
N PRO A 43 -1.35 -0.73 8.69
CA PRO A 43 -1.99 -0.02 9.80
C PRO A 43 -2.38 1.42 9.43
N LEU A 44 -1.62 2.10 8.57
CA LEU A 44 -1.99 3.45 8.11
C LEU A 44 -3.28 3.44 7.27
N TRP A 45 -3.50 2.42 6.46
CA TRP A 45 -4.76 2.23 5.74
C TRP A 45 -5.93 2.01 6.70
N VAL A 46 -5.73 1.23 7.77
CA VAL A 46 -6.74 1.03 8.83
C VAL A 46 -7.04 2.35 9.54
N ASP A 47 -6.02 3.12 9.90
CA ASP A 47 -6.19 4.45 10.52
C ASP A 47 -6.96 5.41 9.60
N CYS A 48 -6.67 5.39 8.29
CA CYS A 48 -7.38 6.18 7.30
C CYS A 48 -8.85 5.76 7.18
N GLN A 49 -9.14 4.46 7.15
CA GLN A 49 -10.52 3.94 7.11
C GLN A 49 -11.31 4.30 8.37
N ASN A 50 -10.65 4.29 9.52
CA ASN A 50 -11.23 4.69 10.80
C ASN A 50 -11.38 6.22 10.95
N GLY A 51 -10.92 6.99 9.97
CA GLY A 51 -10.95 8.46 10.00
C GLY A 51 -9.96 9.09 10.99
N ILE A 52 -8.98 8.32 11.47
CA ILE A 52 -7.93 8.78 12.40
C ILE A 52 -6.94 9.68 11.66
N ILE A 53 -6.64 9.35 10.40
CA ILE A 53 -5.85 10.18 9.50
C ILE A 53 -6.59 10.41 8.20
N SER A 54 -6.37 11.56 7.58
CA SER A 54 -6.88 11.83 6.24
C SER A 54 -6.06 11.10 5.16
N ALA A 55 -6.65 10.91 3.98
CA ALA A 55 -5.92 10.36 2.83
C ALA A 55 -4.69 11.22 2.43
N ARG A 56 -4.71 12.53 2.72
CA ARG A 56 -3.55 13.41 2.52
C ARG A 56 -2.44 13.08 3.51
N GLU A 57 -2.77 12.79 4.77
CA GLU A 57 -1.79 12.40 5.79
C GLU A 57 -1.21 11.01 5.50
N LEU A 58 -2.00 10.09 4.96
CA LEU A 58 -1.53 8.77 4.51
C LEU A 58 -0.43 8.88 3.43
N GLN A 59 -0.50 9.87 2.53
CA GLN A 59 0.47 10.04 1.44
C GLN A 59 1.84 10.55 1.88
N VAL A 60 1.95 11.17 3.05
CA VAL A 60 3.16 11.86 3.51
C VAL A 60 3.85 11.21 4.70
N ARG A 61 3.24 10.17 5.29
CA ARG A 61 3.81 9.42 6.41
C ARG A 61 4.64 8.24 5.93
#